data_AF-A0A061R8V4-F1
#
_entry.id   AF-A0A061R8V4-F1
#
_cell.length_a   1.000
_cell.length_b   1.000
_cell.length_c   1.000
_cell.angle_alpha   90.00
_cell.angle_beta   90.00
_cell.angle_gamma   90.00
#
_symmetry.space_group_name_H-M   'P 1'
#
loop_
_entity.id
_entity.type
_entity.pdbx_description
1 polymer ?
#
loop_
_entity_poly.entity_id
_entity_poly.type
_entity_poly.pdbx_seq_one_letter_code
_entity_poly.pdbx_strand_id
1 'polypeptide(L)'
;DALMALKAQQQGGALSDWSASRRKCDWSGVTCNSAGEVVELSLSGNRLAGTLPPQWSALTGVTDMSLGRNSLTGTLPPQWSA
;
A
#
# COMPACT_ATOMS: atom_id res chain seq x y z
N ASP A 1 -2.94 -8.28 7.23
CA ASP A 1 -1.99 -8.15 6.11
C ASP A 1 -1.49 -6.72 6.03
N ALA A 2 -0.19 -6.48 5.81
CA ALA A 2 0.42 -5.15 5.83
C ALA A 2 -0.30 -4.15 4.91
N LEU A 3 -0.69 -4.57 3.70
CA LEU A 3 -1.36 -3.71 2.73
C LEU A 3 -2.81 -3.39 3.14
N MET A 4 -3.51 -4.33 3.78
CA MET A 4 -4.88 -4.11 4.27
C MET A 4 -4.98 -3.03 5.35
N ALA A 5 -3.87 -2.72 6.03
CA ALA A 5 -3.84 -1.67 7.04
C ALA A 5 -4.10 -0.27 6.46
N LEU A 6 -3.75 -0.02 5.19
CA LEU A 6 -4.10 1.23 4.54
C LEU A 6 -5.58 1.24 4.11
N LYS A 7 -6.06 0.14 3.51
CA LYS A 7 -7.46 0.02 3.08
C LYS A 7 -8.43 0.25 4.24
N ALA A 8 -8.13 -0.27 5.43
CA ALA A 8 -8.97 -0.10 6.63
C ALA A 8 -9.17 1.36 7.06
N GLN A 9 -8.30 2.28 6.63
CA GLN A 9 -8.41 3.71 6.95
C GLN A 9 -9.29 4.48 5.95
N GLN A 10 -9.70 3.85 4.84
CA GLN A 10 -10.42 4.53 3.76
C GLN A 10 -11.93 4.46 3.97
N GLN A 11 -12.59 5.61 3.90
CA GLN A 11 -14.06 5.74 4.04
C GLN A 11 -14.79 5.74 2.67
N GLY A 12 -14.08 5.51 1.57
CA GLY A 12 -14.62 5.53 0.20
C GLY A 12 -14.24 4.28 -0.62
N GLY A 13 -14.61 4.27 -1.90
CA GLY A 13 -14.33 3.15 -2.83
C GLY A 13 -12.85 3.00 -3.26
N ALA A 14 -11.94 3.78 -2.67
CA ALA A 14 -10.51 3.67 -2.94
C ALA A 14 -10.01 2.28 -2.52
N LEU A 15 -9.12 1.68 -3.33
CA LEU A 15 -8.59 0.33 -3.10
C LEU A 15 -9.69 -0.74 -3.01
N SER A 16 -10.85 -0.56 -3.65
CA SER A 16 -12.02 -1.44 -3.48
C SER A 16 -11.74 -2.91 -3.82
N ASP A 17 -10.88 -3.16 -4.80
CA ASP A 17 -10.46 -4.47 -5.26
C ASP A 17 -9.39 -5.15 -4.40
N TRP A 18 -8.77 -4.43 -3.45
CA TRP A 18 -7.90 -5.02 -2.44
C TRP A 18 -8.72 -5.94 -1.54
N SER A 19 -8.58 -7.25 -1.72
CA SER A 19 -9.30 -8.27 -0.95
C SER A 19 -8.39 -9.41 -0.52
N ALA A 20 -8.54 -9.87 0.73
CA ALA A 20 -7.86 -11.07 1.23
C ALA A 20 -8.20 -12.34 0.45
N SER A 21 -9.30 -12.34 -0.32
CA SER A 21 -9.70 -13.45 -1.19
C SER A 21 -9.00 -13.45 -2.56
N ARG A 22 -8.16 -12.45 -2.85
CA ARG A 22 -7.41 -12.31 -4.11
C ARG A 22 -5.92 -12.27 -3.82
N ARG A 23 -5.10 -12.66 -4.80
CA ARG A 23 -3.65 -12.48 -4.67
C ARG A 23 -3.34 -10.99 -4.72
N LYS A 24 -2.36 -10.56 -3.93
CA LYS A 24 -1.93 -9.15 -3.86
C LYS A 24 -1.56 -8.59 -5.24
N CYS A 25 -0.95 -9.42 -6.08
CA CYS A 25 -0.54 -9.07 -7.43
C CYS A 25 -1.70 -8.81 -8.40
N ASP A 26 -2.93 -9.21 -8.03
CA ASP A 26 -4.13 -8.93 -8.82
C ASP A 26 -4.83 -7.63 -8.36
N TRP A 27 -4.27 -6.92 -7.37
CA TRP A 27 -4.83 -5.67 -6.86
C TRP A 27 -4.34 -4.47 -7.66
N SER A 28 -5.23 -3.52 -7.90
CA SER A 28 -4.93 -2.27 -8.59
C SER A 28 -3.82 -1.52 -7.87
N GLY A 29 -2.82 -1.11 -8.64
CA GLY A 29 -1.65 -0.38 -8.13
C GLY A 29 -0.61 -1.25 -7.43
N VAL A 30 -0.69 -2.58 -7.50
CA VAL A 30 0.33 -3.50 -6.97
C VAL A 30 1.03 -4.22 -8.11
N THR A 31 2.36 -4.07 -8.21
CA THR A 31 3.19 -4.86 -9.13
C THR A 31 3.96 -5.92 -8.33
N CYS A 32 4.01 -7.14 -8.86
CA CYS A 32 4.82 -8.21 -8.30
C CYS A 32 5.93 -8.65 -9.26
N ASN A 33 7.01 -9.20 -8.70
CA ASN A 33 8.04 -9.90 -9.47
C ASN A 33 7.59 -11.31 -9.90
N SER A 34 8.46 -12.04 -10.60
CA SER A 34 8.20 -13.42 -11.04
C SER A 34 8.02 -14.43 -9.91
N ALA A 35 8.49 -14.13 -8.70
CA ALA A 35 8.27 -14.94 -7.50
C ALA A 35 6.93 -14.62 -6.79
N GLY A 36 6.18 -13.62 -7.26
CA GLY A 36 4.93 -13.18 -6.65
C GLY A 36 5.11 -12.26 -5.45
N GLU A 37 6.32 -11.73 -5.23
CA GLU A 37 6.60 -10.75 -4.20
C GLU A 37 6.23 -9.36 -4.69
N VAL A 38 5.63 -8.54 -3.82
CA VAL A 38 5.28 -7.16 -4.14
C VAL A 38 6.55 -6.33 -4.22
N VAL A 39 6.77 -5.68 -5.36
CA VAL A 39 7.96 -4.87 -5.65
C VAL A 39 7.64 -3.40 -5.90
N GLU A 40 6.41 -3.08 -6.29
CA GLU A 40 5.98 -1.71 -6.53
C GLU A 40 4.56 -1.46 -6.02
N LEU A 41 4.34 -0.27 -5.46
CA LEU A 41 3.02 0.25 -5.12
C LEU A 41 2.78 1.60 -5.81
N SER A 42 1.89 1.60 -6.80
CA SER A 42 1.48 2.79 -7.55
C SER A 42 0.09 3.25 -7.13
N LEU A 43 0.05 4.12 -6.11
CA LEU A 43 -1.18 4.55 -5.44
C LEU A 43 -1.44 6.05 -5.52
N SER A 44 -0.72 6.76 -6.39
CA SER A 44 -0.90 8.21 -6.54
C SER A 44 -2.30 8.57 -7.05
N GLY A 45 -2.89 9.64 -6.50
CA GLY A 45 -4.17 10.16 -6.99
C GLY A 45 -5.43 9.41 -6.55
N ASN A 46 -5.33 8.51 -5.57
CA ASN A 46 -6.45 7.66 -5.13
C ASN A 46 -7.30 8.27 -4.00
N ARG A 47 -7.08 9.55 -3.65
CA ARG A 47 -7.76 10.23 -2.53
C ARG A 47 -7.60 9.48 -1.20
N LEU A 48 -6.47 8.79 -1.03
CA LEU A 48 -6.17 8.03 0.18
C LEU A 48 -6.02 9.00 1.36
N ALA A 49 -6.61 8.65 2.49
CA ALA A 49 -6.55 9.42 3.73
C ALA A 49 -5.98 8.57 4.88
N GLY A 50 -5.62 9.24 5.98
CA GLY A 50 -5.02 8.60 7.16
C GLY A 50 -3.50 8.73 7.17
N THR A 51 -2.83 7.72 7.71
CA THR A 51 -1.36 7.69 7.90
C THR A 51 -0.74 6.46 7.23
N LEU A 52 0.57 6.54 7.02
CA LEU A 52 1.36 5.44 6.48
C LEU A 52 1.39 4.27 7.47
N PRO A 53 0.99 3.04 7.07
CA PRO A 53 0.97 1.91 7.99
C PRO A 53 2.38 1.47 8.43
N PRO A 54 2.67 1.38 9.73
CA PRO A 54 3.92 0.78 10.23
C PRO A 54 4.20 -0.61 9.69
N GLN A 55 3.15 -1.41 9.47
CA GLN A 55 3.22 -2.79 9.00
C GLN A 55 3.81 -2.91 7.59
N TRP A 56 3.89 -1.82 6.82
CA TRP A 56 4.54 -1.82 5.51
C TRP A 56 6.05 -2.06 5.59
N SER A 57 6.66 -1.99 6.77
CA SER A 57 8.04 -2.46 6.98
C SER A 57 8.24 -3.94 6.61
N ALA A 58 7.17 -4.75 6.61
CA ALA A 58 7.21 -6.14 6.17
C ALA A 58 7.24 -6.31 4.64
N LEU A 59 7.07 -5.24 3.86
CA LEU A 59 7.12 -5.26 2.40
C LEU A 59 8.57 -5.10 1.92
N THR A 60 9.44 -6.02 2.32
CA THR A 60 10.90 -5.94 2.11
C THR A 60 11.32 -6.02 0.64
N GLY A 61 10.43 -6.46 -0.26
CA GLY A 61 10.69 -6.50 -1.70
C GLY A 61 10.34 -5.19 -2.43
N VAL A 62 9.67 -4.24 -1.77
CA VAL A 62 9.23 -3.00 -2.44
C VAL A 62 10.41 -2.06 -2.65
N THR A 63 10.69 -1.76 -3.91
CA THR A 63 11.71 -0.79 -4.33
C THR A 63 11.11 0.54 -4.75
N ASP A 64 9.86 0.53 -5.20
CA ASP A 64 9.20 1.69 -5.78
C ASP A 64 7.82 1.93 -5.15
N MET A 65 7.59 3.14 -4.64
CA MET A 65 6.34 3.49 -3.97
C MET A 65 5.90 4.91 -4.33
N SER A 66 4.78 5.01 -5.05
CA SER A 66 4.19 6.28 -5.47
C SER A 66 2.90 6.57 -4.69
N LEU A 67 2.97 7.49 -3.73
CA LEU A 67 1.84 7.88 -2.86
C LEU A 67 1.40 9.33 -3.04
N GLY A 68 1.99 10.07 -3.99
CA GLY A 68 1.71 11.49 -4.20
C GLY A 68 0.25 11.76 -4.57
N ARG A 69 -0.19 13.02 -4.47
CA ARG A 69 -1.56 13.43 -4.84
C ARG A 69 -2.65 12.65 -4.06
N ASN A 70 -2.37 12.34 -2.79
CA ASN A 70 -3.32 11.79 -1.83
C ASN A 70 -3.48 12.76 -0.64
N SER A 71 -4.37 12.44 0.28
CA SER A 71 -4.61 13.17 1.54
C SER A 71 -4.00 12.44 2.74
N LEU A 72 -2.87 11.77 2.52
CA LEU A 72 -2.11 11.10 3.57
C LEU A 72 -1.44 12.15 4.47
N THR A 73 -1.40 11.89 5.76
CA THR A 73 -0.90 12.79 6.81
C THR A 73 0.04 12.05 7.76
N GLY A 74 0.64 12.78 8.70
CA GLY A 74 1.57 12.22 9.68
C GLY A 74 3.01 12.16 9.18
N THR A 75 3.82 11.30 9.79
CA THR A 75 5.24 11.13 9.50
C THR A 75 5.50 9.78 8.83
N LEU A 76 6.71 9.60 8.29
CA LEU A 76 7.20 8.26 7.98
C LEU A 76 7.19 7.41 9.25
N PRO A 77 6.64 6.17 9.21
CA PRO A 77 6.66 5.28 10.36
C PRO A 77 8.11 4.94 10.74
N PRO A 78 8.49 5.03 12.03
CA PRO A 78 9.84 4.66 12.47
C PRO A 78 10.22 3.22 12.11
N GLN A 79 9.25 2.32 11.98
CA GLN A 79 9.47 0.92 11.60
C GLN A 79 10.03 0.75 10.18
N TRP A 80 9.95 1.79 9.34
CA TRP A 80 10.51 1.78 8.00
C TRP A 80 11.99 2.14 7.98
N SER A 81 12.59 2.55 9.11
CA SER A 81 14.02 2.77 9.18
C SER A 81 14.76 1.43 9.07
N ALA A 82 15.76 1.40 8.18
CA ALA A 82 16.71 0.30 8.03
C ALA A 82 17.61 0.15 9.28
#